data_AF-A0A1C3VKD3-F1
#
_entry.id   AF-A0A1C3VKD3-F1
#
_cell.length_a   1.000
_cell.length_b   1.000
_cell.length_c   1.000
_cell.angle_alpha   90.00
_cell.angle_beta   90.00
_cell.angle_gamma   90.00
#
_symmetry.space_group_name_H-M   'P 1'
#
loop_
_entity.id
_entity.type
_entity.pdbx_description
1 polymer ?
#
loop_
_entity_poly.entity_id
_entity_poly.type
_entity_poly.pdbx_seq_one_letter_code
_entity_poly.pdbx_strand_id
1 'polypeptide(L)'
;MRPDGFELVLHRSLTEPILIGGAPRAAAILIGTLSAVLALGLRLWLAGLILWVIGHSAAVWLAKRDPAFVEVAIRHTKHKGRLTC
;
A
#
# COMPACT_ATOMS: atom_id res chain seq x y z
N MET A 1 -10.82 38.66 -4.42
CA MET A 1 -10.18 38.88 -3.11
C MET A 1 -9.95 37.50 -2.48
N ARG A 2 -8.70 37.05 -2.39
CA ARG A 2 -8.34 35.96 -1.48
C ARG A 2 -8.36 36.55 -0.07
N PRO A 3 -9.01 35.92 0.92
CA PRO A 3 -8.99 36.43 2.29
C PRO A 3 -7.55 36.35 2.81
N ASP A 4 -6.98 37.50 3.13
CA ASP A 4 -5.63 37.62 3.70
C ASP A 4 -5.62 36.97 5.11
N GLY A 5 -4.73 35.99 5.34
CA GLY A 5 -4.53 35.37 6.66
C GLY A 5 -4.92 33.90 6.82
N PHE A 6 -5.37 33.21 5.76
CA PHE A 6 -5.72 31.76 5.80
C PHE A 6 -4.71 30.86 5.07
N GLU A 7 -3.44 31.22 5.03
CA GLU A 7 -2.39 30.36 4.47
C GLU A 7 -1.70 29.55 5.57
N LEU A 8 -1.98 28.25 5.62
CA LEU A 8 -1.32 27.30 6.50
C LEU A 8 -0.28 26.51 5.69
N VAL A 9 0.92 26.32 6.25
CA VAL A 9 1.96 25.47 5.65
C VAL A 9 1.50 24.02 5.70
N LEU A 10 0.93 23.55 4.59
CA LEU A 10 0.54 22.16 4.44
C LEU A 10 1.78 21.31 4.19
N HIS A 11 2.17 20.54 5.20
CA HIS A 11 3.27 19.60 5.05
C HIS A 11 2.84 18.46 4.16
N ARG A 12 3.64 18.15 3.14
CA ARG A 12 3.37 17.03 2.22
C ARG A 12 3.22 15.68 2.94
N SER A 13 3.80 15.51 4.13
CA SER A 13 3.61 14.32 4.96
C SER A 13 2.15 14.06 5.38
N LEU A 14 1.28 15.08 5.40
CA LEU A 14 -0.13 14.93 5.74
C LEU A 14 -0.98 14.44 4.57
N THR A 15 -0.55 14.69 3.33
CA THR A 15 -1.35 14.45 2.13
C THR A 15 -0.76 13.39 1.21
N GLU A 16 0.55 13.16 1.27
CA GLU A 16 1.20 12.15 0.46
C GLU A 16 1.15 10.76 1.13
N PRO A 17 0.85 9.71 0.36
CA PRO A 17 0.87 8.35 0.87
C PRO A 17 2.29 7.93 1.28
N ILE A 18 2.36 7.23 2.42
CA ILE A 18 3.63 6.73 2.99
C ILE A 18 4.06 5.47 2.24
N LEU A 19 5.14 5.60 1.46
CA LEU A 19 5.76 4.53 0.71
C LEU A 19 6.99 3.97 1.44
N ILE A 20 7.17 2.65 1.41
CA ILE A 20 8.35 1.91 1.86
C ILE A 20 8.97 1.26 0.62
N GLY A 21 10.16 1.73 0.21
CA GLY A 21 10.83 1.21 -0.99
C GLY A 21 10.02 1.37 -2.29
N GLY A 22 9.07 2.31 -2.32
CA GLY A 22 8.17 2.52 -3.46
C GLY A 22 6.85 1.74 -3.40
N ALA A 23 6.61 0.91 -2.37
CA ALA A 23 5.31 0.25 -2.14
C ALA A 23 4.57 0.88 -0.94
N PRO A 24 3.22 0.93 -0.91
CA PRO A 24 2.50 1.43 0.24
C PRO A 24 2.77 0.58 1.48
N ARG A 25 2.97 1.25 2.62
CA ARG A 25 3.35 0.63 3.91
C ARG A 25 2.58 -0.65 4.24
N ALA A 26 1.26 -0.64 4.06
CA ALA A 26 0.40 -1.76 4.43
C ALA A 26 0.68 -3.01 3.57
N ALA A 27 0.86 -2.83 2.27
CA ALA A 27 1.18 -3.93 1.36
C ALA A 27 2.59 -4.48 1.63
N ALA A 28 3.57 -3.60 1.83
CA ALA A 28 4.94 -4.00 2.13
C ALA A 28 5.03 -4.86 3.41
N ILE A 29 4.36 -4.43 4.48
CA ILE A 29 4.29 -5.19 5.74
C ILE A 29 3.58 -6.52 5.53
N LEU A 30 2.42 -6.53 4.86
CA LEU A 30 1.65 -7.76 4.64
C LEU A 30 2.46 -8.80 3.85
N ILE A 31 3.06 -8.39 2.73
CA ILE A 31 3.87 -9.27 1.88
C ILE A 31 5.11 -9.75 2.65
N GLY A 32 5.79 -8.86 3.37
CA GLY A 32 6.95 -9.19 4.20
C GLY A 32 6.61 -10.23 5.26
N THR A 33 5.51 -10.06 5.99
CA THR A 33 5.06 -10.99 7.02
C THR A 33 4.70 -12.35 6.44
N LEU A 34 3.90 -12.40 5.37
CA LEU A 34 3.54 -13.67 4.71
C LEU A 34 4.78 -14.42 4.23
N SER A 35 5.73 -13.69 3.63
CA SER A 35 7.01 -14.26 3.18
C SER A 35 7.84 -14.78 4.34
N ALA A 36 7.93 -14.04 5.44
CA ALA A 36 8.68 -14.44 6.63
C ALA A 36 8.07 -15.68 7.31
N VAL A 37 6.74 -15.74 7.42
CA VAL A 37 6.03 -16.91 7.95
C VAL A 37 6.33 -18.16 7.12
N LEU A 38 6.34 -18.05 5.79
CA LEU A 38 6.66 -19.17 4.90
C LEU A 38 8.15 -19.56 4.94
N ALA A 39 9.04 -18.57 4.90
CA ALA A 39 10.48 -18.78 4.89
C ALA A 39 10.99 -19.39 6.20
N LEU A 40 10.58 -18.82 7.33
CA LEU A 40 11.07 -19.19 8.66
C LEU A 40 10.21 -20.28 9.31
N GLY A 41 8.88 -20.17 9.21
CA GLY A 41 7.94 -21.06 9.89
C GLY A 41 7.90 -22.46 9.27
N LEU A 42 7.80 -22.54 7.94
CA LEU A 42 7.83 -23.82 7.22
C LEU A 42 9.24 -24.19 6.73
N ARG A 43 10.24 -23.32 6.96
CA ARG A 43 11.65 -23.49 6.51
C ARG A 43 11.82 -23.50 4.98
N LEU A 44 10.79 -23.09 4.23
CA LEU A 44 10.81 -22.93 2.77
C LEU A 44 11.43 -21.57 2.41
N TRP A 45 12.68 -21.37 2.76
CA TRP A 45 13.37 -20.09 2.58
C TRP A 45 13.38 -19.62 1.10
N LEU A 46 13.55 -20.54 0.13
CA LEU A 46 13.43 -20.21 -1.30
C LEU A 46 12.03 -19.71 -1.66
N ALA A 47 10.99 -20.45 -1.27
CA ALA A 47 9.63 -20.09 -1.64
C ALA A 47 9.21 -18.76 -1.00
N GLY A 48 9.57 -18.55 0.27
CA GLY A 48 9.34 -17.28 0.95
C GLY A 48 10.12 -16.12 0.32
N LEU A 49 11.37 -16.32 -0.10
CA LEU A 49 12.15 -15.30 -0.79
C LEU A 49 11.56 -14.96 -2.17
N ILE A 50 11.16 -15.97 -2.94
CA ILE A 50 10.50 -15.78 -4.25
C ILE A 50 9.19 -15.01 -4.07
N LEU A 51 8.37 -15.40 -3.10
CA LEU A 51 7.11 -14.72 -2.80
C LEU A 51 7.36 -13.27 -2.39
N TRP A 52 8.38 -13.02 -1.58
CA TRP A 52 8.75 -11.67 -1.18
C TRP A 52 9.14 -10.81 -2.38
N VAL A 53 10.05 -11.29 -3.21
CA VAL A 53 10.53 -10.54 -4.38
C VAL A 53 9.40 -10.26 -5.36
N ILE A 54 8.60 -11.28 -5.72
CA ILE A 54 7.49 -11.12 -6.66
C ILE A 54 6.41 -10.21 -6.07
N GLY A 55 5.99 -10.47 -4.83
CA GLY A 55 4.93 -9.70 -4.18
C GLY A 55 5.33 -8.24 -3.98
N HIS A 56 6.56 -7.98 -3.51
CA HIS A 56 7.04 -6.63 -3.29
C HIS A 56 7.22 -5.88 -4.61
N SER A 57 7.78 -6.53 -5.64
CA SER A 57 7.91 -5.93 -6.97
C SER A 57 6.54 -5.57 -7.57
N ALA A 58 5.56 -6.46 -7.44
CA ALA A 58 4.19 -6.19 -7.86
C ALA A 58 3.59 -4.99 -7.09
N ALA A 59 3.80 -4.93 -5.77
CA ALA A 59 3.31 -3.81 -4.95
C ALA A 59 3.95 -2.47 -5.35
N VAL A 60 5.26 -2.44 -5.66
CA VAL A 60 5.95 -1.24 -6.17
C VAL A 60 5.40 -0.84 -7.53
N TRP A 61 5.14 -1.80 -8.42
CA TRP A 61 4.58 -1.51 -9.75
C TRP A 61 3.15 -0.95 -9.68
N LEU A 62 2.31 -1.49 -8.80
CA LEU A 62 0.97 -0.96 -8.53
C LEU A 62 1.04 0.43 -7.92
N ALA A 63 1.92 0.66 -6.94
CA ALA A 63 2.11 1.97 -6.33
C ALA A 63 2.59 3.05 -7.31
N LYS A 64 3.40 2.66 -8.31
CA LYS A 64 3.79 3.54 -9.42
C LYS A 64 2.61 3.95 -10.30
N ARG A 65 1.57 3.11 -10.41
CA ARG A 65 0.36 3.38 -11.20
C ARG A 65 -0.66 4.19 -10.42
N ASP A 66 -0.90 3.80 -9.18
CA ASP A 66 -1.81 4.45 -8.26
C ASP A 66 -1.29 4.25 -6.83
N PRO A 67 -0.83 5.29 -6.13
CA PRO A 67 -0.30 5.14 -4.79
C PRO A 67 -1.40 4.87 -3.73
N ALA A 68 -2.68 5.10 -4.05
CA ALA A 68 -3.82 4.86 -3.18
C ALA A 68 -4.51 3.50 -3.43
N PHE A 69 -3.94 2.63 -4.28
CA PHE A 69 -4.58 1.38 -4.70
C PHE A 69 -5.05 0.49 -3.53
N VAL A 70 -4.30 0.44 -2.43
CA VAL A 70 -4.64 -0.38 -1.25
C VAL A 70 -5.90 0.14 -0.57
N GLU A 71 -6.02 1.46 -0.43
CA GLU A 71 -7.20 2.08 0.18
C GLU A 71 -8.44 1.83 -0.67
N VAL A 72 -8.31 1.99 -1.99
CA VAL A 72 -9.36 1.72 -2.96
C VAL A 72 -9.79 0.25 -2.91
N ALA A 73 -8.84 -0.69 -2.88
CA ALA A 73 -9.13 -2.12 -2.77
C ALA A 73 -9.87 -2.49 -1.47
N ILE A 74 -9.45 -1.91 -0.34
CA ILE A 74 -10.15 -2.10 0.95
C ILE A 74 -11.55 -1.50 0.88
N ARG A 75 -11.71 -0.33 0.25
CA ARG A 75 -13.02 0.29 0.07
C ARG A 75 -13.94 -0.60 -0.77
N HIS A 76 -13.43 -1.15 -1.88
CA HIS A 76 -14.19 -2.06 -2.76
C HIS A 76 -14.64 -3.32 -2.05
N THR A 77 -13.81 -3.93 -1.20
CA THR A 77 -14.19 -5.13 -0.45
C THR A 77 -15.26 -4.84 0.62
N LYS A 78 -15.29 -3.61 1.16
CA LYS A 78 -16.29 -3.18 2.15
C LYS A 78 -17.60 -2.71 1.54
N HIS A 79 -17.59 -2.16 0.32
CA HIS A 79 -18.80 -1.68 -0.35
C HIS A 79 -19.51 -2.86 -1.02
N LYS A 80 -20.71 -3.23 -0.53
CA LYS A 80 -21.60 -4.10 -1.30
C LYS A 80 -21.97 -3.36 -2.58
N GLY A 81 -21.76 -4.00 -3.74
CA GLY A 81 -21.89 -3.41 -5.08
C GLY A 81 -23.32 -3.02 -5.50
N ARG A 82 -24.07 -2.35 -4.62
CA ARG A 82 -25.41 -1.87 -4.87
C ARG A 82 -25.43 -0.35 -4.78
N LEU A 83 -25.17 0.27 -5.91
CA LEU A 83 -25.56 1.66 -6.16
C LEU A 83 -26.98 1.59 -6.75
N THR A 84 -27.99 1.57 -5.90
CA THR A 84 -29.38 1.80 -6.35
C THR A 84 -29.55 3.30 -6.55
N CYS A 85 -29.75 3.71 -7.80
CA CYS A 85 -30.29 5.01 -8.18
C CYS A 85 -31.79 5.08 -7.90
#